data_AF-A0A9D7Z376-F1
#
_entry.id   AF-A0A9D7Z376-F1
#
_cell.length_a   1.000
_cell.length_b   1.000
_cell.length_c   1.000
_cell.angle_alpha   90.00
_cell.angle_beta   90.00
_cell.angle_gamma   90.00
#
_symmetry.space_group_name_H-M   'P 1'
#
loop_
_entity.id
_entity.type
_entity.pdbx_description
1 polymer ?
#
loop_
_entity_poly.entity_id
_entity_poly.type
_entity_poly.pdbx_seq_one_letter_code
_entity_poly.pdbx_strand_id
1 'polypeptide(L)'
;MITWLLPLFWRRFQHDLGLRVPEDVSVVGFDDVKMAAWRVFDLTTLRQPANEMVAAVVDMMMQLINGKPVERARVEIDSALIERGTTRKRNRERPRHEHARYLCPSAHSELSS
;
A
#
# COMPACT_ATOMS: atom_id res chain seq x y z
N MET A 1 0.57 1.77 21.26
CA MET A 1 1.02 3.11 21.67
C MET A 1 1.98 3.68 20.62
N ILE A 2 1.51 3.90 19.38
CA ILE A 2 2.34 4.38 18.24
C ILE A 2 1.68 5.57 17.49
N THR A 3 0.48 5.96 17.91
CA THR A 3 -0.40 6.89 17.20
C THR A 3 0.04 8.35 17.20
N TRP A 4 0.94 8.76 18.09
CA TRP A 4 1.27 10.19 18.30
C TRP A 4 2.43 10.71 17.43
N LEU A 5 3.24 9.83 16.83
CA LEU A 5 4.42 10.25 16.05
C LEU A 5 4.19 10.34 14.55
N LEU A 6 3.12 9.73 14.04
CA LEU A 6 2.80 9.75 12.60
C LEU A 6 2.72 11.16 12.01
N PRO A 7 2.09 12.17 12.66
CA PRO A 7 2.02 13.53 12.11
C PRO A 7 3.40 14.19 11.98
N LEU A 8 4.28 13.95 12.96
CA LEU A 8 5.64 14.48 12.95
C LEU A 8 6.50 13.77 11.90
N PHE A 9 6.40 12.45 11.81
CA PHE A 9 7.06 11.67 10.76
C PHE A 9 6.63 12.14 9.37
N TRP A 10 5.33 12.33 9.14
CA TRP A 10 4.81 12.79 7.84
C TRP A 10 5.30 14.19 7.47
N ARG A 11 5.30 15.12 8.44
CA ARG A 11 5.89 16.45 8.23
C ARG A 11 7.40 16.36 7.95
N ARG A 12 8.11 15.51 8.69
CA ARG A 12 9.55 15.30 8.52
C ARG A 12 9.85 14.70 7.15
N PHE A 13 9.08 13.73 6.69
CA PHE A 13 9.17 13.13 5.37
C PHE A 13 9.05 14.16 4.25
N GLN A 14 8.02 15.02 4.29
CA GLN A 14 7.85 16.08 3.30
C GLN A 14 9.02 17.09 3.36
N HIS A 15 9.45 17.45 4.56
CA HIS A 15 10.55 18.40 4.75
C HIS A 15 11.91 17.84 4.28
N ASP A 16 12.24 16.59 4.63
CA ASP A 16 13.51 15.96 4.27
C ASP A 16 13.67 15.77 2.77
N LEU A 17 12.58 15.42 2.08
CA LEU A 17 12.61 15.22 0.64
C LEU A 17 12.49 16.54 -0.13
N GLY A 18 11.98 17.61 0.50
CA GLY A 18 11.72 18.89 -0.16
C GLY A 18 10.68 18.80 -1.29
N LEU A 19 9.91 17.70 -1.34
CA LEU A 19 8.90 17.43 -2.36
C LEU A 19 7.50 17.75 -1.84
N ARG A 20 6.69 18.39 -2.67
CA ARG A 20 5.28 18.65 -2.36
C ARG A 20 4.44 17.46 -2.77
N VAL A 21 3.53 17.08 -1.89
CA VAL A 21 2.54 16.01 -2.12
C VAL A 21 1.16 16.67 -2.19
N PRO A 22 0.37 16.44 -3.25
CA PRO A 22 0.58 15.52 -4.37
C PRO A 22 1.31 16.12 -5.59
N GLU A 23 1.86 17.34 -5.48
CA GLU A 23 2.23 18.10 -6.68
C GLU A 23 3.41 17.54 -7.44
N ASP A 24 4.50 17.27 -6.72
CA ASP A 24 5.77 16.80 -7.25
C ASP A 24 5.84 15.27 -7.19
N VAL A 25 5.24 14.67 -6.17
CA VAL A 25 5.14 13.21 -6.01
C VAL A 25 3.78 12.81 -5.45
N SER A 26 3.23 11.72 -5.96
CA SER A 26 2.03 11.09 -5.40
C SER A 26 2.41 10.00 -4.41
N VAL A 27 1.72 9.93 -3.29
CA VAL A 27 1.95 8.95 -2.22
C VAL A 27 0.70 8.10 -2.02
N VAL A 28 0.89 6.78 -1.98
CA VAL A 28 -0.15 5.81 -1.66
C VAL A 28 0.30 5.01 -0.44
N GLY A 29 -0.50 4.99 0.61
CA GLY A 29 -0.31 4.12 1.78
C GLY A 29 -1.03 2.79 1.65
N PHE A 30 -0.95 1.98 2.70
CA PHE A 30 -1.58 0.65 2.77
C PHE A 30 -2.57 0.59 3.95
N ASP A 31 -3.38 -0.46 4.00
CA ASP A 31 -4.34 -0.85 5.06
C ASP A 31 -5.57 0.05 5.28
N ASP A 32 -5.52 1.32 4.85
CA ASP A 32 -6.62 2.27 5.06
C ASP A 32 -7.08 2.40 6.54
N VAL A 33 -6.11 2.44 7.45
CA VAL A 33 -6.40 2.71 8.87
C VAL A 33 -7.09 4.07 9.04
N LYS A 34 -7.89 4.23 10.11
CA LYS A 34 -8.66 5.46 10.37
C LYS A 34 -7.83 6.74 10.29
N MET A 35 -6.57 6.68 10.72
CA MET A 35 -5.63 7.79 10.71
C MET A 35 -5.30 8.27 9.29
N ALA A 36 -5.32 7.40 8.28
CA ALA A 36 -5.07 7.79 6.89
C ALA A 36 -6.02 8.89 6.41
N ALA A 37 -7.26 8.91 6.92
CA ALA A 37 -8.26 9.93 6.61
C ALA A 37 -8.12 11.22 7.44
N TRP A 38 -7.19 11.30 8.39
CA TRP A 38 -6.98 12.55 9.14
C TRP A 38 -6.46 13.62 8.20
N ARG A 39 -6.96 14.85 8.36
CA ARG A 39 -6.66 15.98 7.47
C ARG A 39 -5.17 16.35 7.37
N VAL A 40 -4.36 16.00 8.38
CA VAL A 40 -2.91 16.22 8.35
C VAL A 40 -2.17 15.29 7.38
N PHE A 41 -2.79 14.14 7.03
CA PHE A 41 -2.26 13.18 6.06
C PHE A 41 -3.05 13.20 4.76
N ASP A 42 -4.38 13.09 4.87
CA ASP A 42 -5.32 12.92 3.75
C ASP A 42 -4.81 11.89 2.72
N LEU A 43 -4.34 10.76 3.26
CA LEU A 43 -3.51 9.79 2.54
C LEU A 43 -4.37 8.85 1.70
N THR A 44 -4.13 8.82 0.39
CA THR A 44 -4.66 7.79 -0.51
C THR A 44 -4.09 6.44 -0.11
N THR A 45 -4.92 5.39 -0.04
CA THR A 45 -4.49 4.07 0.44
C THR A 45 -5.01 2.93 -0.43
N LEU A 46 -4.28 1.82 -0.49
CA LEU A 46 -4.85 0.52 -0.87
C LEU A 46 -5.41 -0.15 0.38
N ARG A 47 -6.73 -0.31 0.46
CA ARG A 47 -7.39 -0.97 1.57
C ARG A 47 -7.21 -2.47 1.46
N GLN A 48 -6.63 -3.06 2.51
CA GLN A 48 -6.57 -4.51 2.66
C GLN A 48 -7.90 -5.05 3.23
N PRO A 49 -8.52 -6.04 2.57
CA PRO A 49 -9.72 -6.71 3.08
C PRO A 49 -9.34 -7.69 4.21
N ALA A 50 -8.86 -7.16 5.34
CA ALA A 50 -8.28 -7.96 6.43
C ALA A 50 -9.22 -9.06 6.93
N ASN A 51 -10.54 -8.80 6.98
CA ASN A 51 -11.52 -9.80 7.40
C ASN A 51 -11.57 -11.01 6.44
N GLU A 52 -11.51 -10.77 5.13
CA GLU A 52 -11.52 -11.83 4.12
C GLU A 52 -10.21 -12.61 4.13
N MET A 53 -9.08 -11.91 4.29
CA MET A 53 -7.77 -12.53 4.46
C MET A 53 -7.73 -13.46 5.68
N VAL A 54 -8.24 -12.99 6.83
CA VAL A 54 -8.31 -13.80 8.05
C VAL A 54 -9.24 -15.00 7.85
N ALA A 55 -10.41 -14.81 7.23
CA ALA A 55 -11.33 -15.91 6.95
C ALA A 55 -10.68 -16.99 6.07
N ALA A 56 -9.98 -16.60 5.00
CA ALA A 56 -9.27 -17.53 4.13
C ALA A 56 -8.17 -18.30 4.88
N VAL A 57 -7.39 -17.62 5.73
CA VAL A 57 -6.34 -18.26 6.53
C VAL A 57 -6.92 -19.24 7.54
N VAL A 58 -7.99 -18.86 8.24
CA VAL A 58 -8.67 -19.74 9.21
C VAL A 58 -9.24 -20.98 8.52
N ASP A 59 -9.88 -20.81 7.35
CA ASP A 59 -10.39 -21.95 6.59
C ASP A 59 -9.28 -22.92 6.18
N MET A 60 -8.16 -22.40 5.64
CA MET A 60 -7.00 -23.23 5.30
C MET A 60 -6.42 -23.96 6.52
N MET A 61 -6.31 -23.27 7.67
CA MET A 61 -5.85 -23.90 8.92
C MET A 61 -6.79 -25.02 9.37
N MET A 62 -8.10 -24.82 9.29
CA MET A 62 -9.08 -25.85 9.65
C MET A 62 -9.02 -27.05 8.71
N GLN A 63 -8.74 -26.85 7.42
CA GLN A 63 -8.54 -27.96 6.48
C GLN A 63 -7.30 -28.80 6.86
N LEU A 64 -6.18 -28.14 7.17
CA LEU A 64 -4.95 -28.80 7.63
C LEU A 64 -5.17 -29.61 8.91
N ILE A 65 -5.82 -29.03 9.91
CA ILE A 65 -6.11 -29.70 11.20
C ILE A 65 -6.95 -30.98 10.99
N ASN A 66 -7.86 -30.95 10.02
CA ASN A 66 -8.72 -32.09 9.69
C ASN A 66 -8.06 -33.09 8.71
N GLY A 67 -6.76 -32.97 8.45
CA GLY A 67 -6.02 -33.89 7.58
C GLY A 67 -6.41 -33.80 6.09
N LYS A 68 -7.06 -32.70 5.68
CA LYS A 68 -7.38 -32.47 4.28
C LYS A 68 -6.13 -31.97 3.54
N PRO A 69 -5.90 -32.42 2.30
CA PRO A 69 -4.83 -31.87 1.48
C PRO A 69 -5.13 -30.39 1.21
N VAL A 70 -4.23 -29.51 1.64
CA VAL A 70 -4.20 -28.12 1.22
C VAL A 70 -3.10 -28.02 0.18
N GLU A 71 -3.46 -27.87 -1.09
CA GLU A 71 -2.49 -27.53 -2.13
C GLU A 71 -1.79 -26.22 -1.75
N ARG A 72 -0.71 -25.83 -2.44
CA ARG A 72 -0.16 -24.47 -2.32
C ARG A 72 -1.21 -23.47 -2.83
N ALA A 73 -2.18 -23.17 -1.98
CA ALA A 73 -3.36 -22.41 -2.30
C ALA A 73 -2.95 -20.94 -2.36
N ARG A 74 -2.87 -20.41 -3.57
CA ARG A 74 -2.81 -18.98 -3.80
C ARG A 74 -4.25 -18.47 -3.81
N VAL A 75 -4.64 -17.81 -2.72
CA VAL A 75 -5.92 -17.12 -2.64
C VAL A 75 -5.69 -15.67 -3.02
N GLU A 76 -6.34 -15.23 -4.10
CA GLU A 76 -6.34 -13.83 -4.53
C GLU A 76 -7.58 -13.14 -3.95
N ILE A 77 -7.37 -12.02 -3.27
CA ILE A 77 -8.44 -11.24 -2.65
C ILE A 77 -8.29 -9.80 -3.13
N ASP A 78 -9.37 -9.26 -3.66
CA ASP A 78 -9.38 -7.93 -4.27
C ASP A 78 -9.16 -6.84 -3.22
N SER A 79 -8.33 -5.85 -3.58
CA SER A 79 -8.11 -4.66 -2.76
C SER A 79 -8.76 -3.44 -3.40
N ALA A 80 -9.17 -2.49 -2.58
CA ALA A 80 -9.79 -1.25 -3.04
C ALA A 80 -8.82 -0.07 -2.91
N LEU A 81 -8.66 0.73 -3.97
CA LEU A 81 -7.97 2.01 -3.88
C LEU A 81 -8.91 3.06 -3.30
N ILE A 82 -8.52 3.62 -2.16
CA ILE A 82 -9.23 4.69 -1.47
C ILE A 82 -8.52 6.01 -1.77
N GLU A 83 -8.99 6.70 -2.80
CA GLU A 83 -8.42 7.98 -3.25
C GLU A 83 -8.70 9.11 -2.25
N ARG A 84 -7.65 9.87 -1.89
CA ARG A 84 -7.65 11.08 -1.06
C ARG A 84 -6.68 12.14 -1.62
N GLY A 85 -6.21 13.06 -0.79
CA GLY A 85 -5.41 14.22 -1.17
C GLY A 85 -3.97 13.95 -1.59
N THR A 86 -3.39 12.78 -1.30
CA THR A 86 -1.97 12.52 -1.61
C THR A 86 -1.70 11.96 -3.00
N THR A 87 -2.72 11.74 -3.83
CA THR A 87 -2.55 11.32 -5.23
C THR A 87 -3.10 12.34 -6.20
N ARG A 88 -2.32 12.65 -7.23
CA ARG A 88 -2.78 13.50 -8.33
C ARG A 88 -3.62 12.67 -9.29
N LYS A 89 -4.82 13.14 -9.64
CA LYS A 89 -5.58 12.57 -10.76
C LYS A 89 -4.79 12.74 -12.04
N ARG A 90 -4.50 11.62 -12.72
CA ARG A 90 -3.78 11.65 -14.00
C ARG A 90 -4.63 12.41 -15.03
N ASN A 91 -4.13 13.54 -15.53
CA ASN A 91 -4.72 14.15 -16.71
C ASN A 91 -4.47 13.22 -17.91
N ARG A 92 -5.55 12.68 -18.48
CA ARG A 92 -5.51 11.73 -19.62
C ARG A 92 -4.99 12.36 -20.90
N GLU A 93 -4.97 13.69 -20.99
CA GLU A 93 -4.52 14.46 -22.16
C GLU A 93 -2.99 14.59 -22.23
N ARG A 94 -2.26 14.32 -21.16
CA ARG A 94 -0.79 14.39 -21.19
C ARG A 94 -0.21 13.13 -21.87
N PRO A 95 0.70 13.30 -22.86
CA PRO A 95 1.35 12.18 -23.51
C PRO A 95 2.04 11.29 -22.46
N ARG A 96 1.97 9.98 -22.66
CA ARG A 96 2.54 9.00 -21.74
C ARG A 96 4.06 9.19 -21.75
N HIS A 97 4.62 9.83 -20.70
CA HIS A 97 6.07 9.87 -20.54
C HIS A 97 6.56 8.42 -20.47
N GLU A 98 7.42 8.06 -21.40
CA GLU A 98 8.08 6.77 -21.47
C GLU A 98 8.78 6.53 -20.14
N HIS A 99 8.34 5.49 -19.44
CA HIS A 99 8.71 5.07 -18.09
C HIS A 99 9.93 5.80 -17.51
N ALA A 100 9.72 6.71 -16.55
CA ALA A 100 10.74 7.02 -15.56
C ALA A 100 11.03 5.69 -14.84
N ARG A 101 12.05 4.97 -15.31
CA ARG A 101 12.56 3.76 -14.69
C ARG A 101 13.13 4.19 -13.34
N TYR A 102 12.29 4.28 -12.33
CA TYR A 102 12.75 4.20 -10.96
C TYR A 102 13.17 2.75 -10.73
N LEU A 103 14.39 2.43 -11.15
CA LEU A 103 15.11 1.26 -10.69
C LEU A 103 15.31 1.47 -9.19
N CYS A 104 14.61 0.70 -8.37
CA CYS A 104 14.98 0.53 -6.96
C CYS A 104 16.43 -0.02 -6.96
N PRO A 105 17.44 0.74 -6.50
CA PRO A 105 18.85 0.35 -6.66
C PRO A 105 19.23 -0.95 -5.94
N SER A 106 18.35 -1.51 -5.12
CA SER A 106 18.58 -2.71 -4.31
C SER A 106 17.79 -3.95 -4.72
N ALA A 107 16.99 -3.93 -5.80
CA ALA A 107 16.16 -5.08 -6.19
C ALA A 107 16.87 -6.11 -7.09
N HIS A 108 18.18 -5.96 -7.34
CA HIS A 108 18.99 -6.89 -8.15
C HIS A 108 20.05 -7.62 -7.32
N SER A 109 19.61 -8.31 -6.28
CA SER A 109 20.35 -9.44 -5.71
C SER A 109 19.35 -10.31 -4.98
N GLU A 110 19.43 -11.63 -5.12
CA GLU A 110 18.60 -12.65 -4.43
C GLU A 110 17.38 -13.20 -5.18
N LEU A 111 17.48 -13.41 -6.50
CA LEU A 111 16.70 -14.45 -7.20
C LEU A 111 17.64 -15.27 -8.10
N SER A 112 18.56 -15.98 -7.46
CA SER A 112 19.26 -17.14 -8.04
C SER A 112 19.89 -17.95 -6.91
N SER A 113 19.09 -18.74 -6.20
CA SER A 113 19.46 -20.02 -5.57
C SER A 113 18.20 -20.75 -5.15
#